data_AF-A0A3M0LWY8-F1
#
_entry.id   AF-A0A3M0LWY8-F1
#
_cell.length_a   1.000
_cell.length_b   1.000
_cell.length_c   1.000
_cell.angle_alpha   90.00
_cell.angle_beta   90.00
_cell.angle_gamma   90.00
#
_symmetry.space_group_name_H-M   'P 1'
#
loop_
_entity.id
_entity.type
_entity.pdbx_description
1 polymer ?
#
loop_
_entity_poly.entity_id
_entity_poly.type
_entity_poly.pdbx_seq_one_letter_code
_entity_poly.pdbx_strand_id
1 'polypeptide(L)'
;MIDRKFNLTTDPWIKVIVNDTNQELKVSLIDLFKNAHQYRQLAGEMRVQDLAIMRLLLAILTTVYSRFDSAGQLYDWLIKGTDQFGSDAKFDEDYDEEEIEEDTLTTWHELYQKGQFSDLVIEYLKGYSDRFDFFGKHPFYQATKEEYDSLVPANKAVAKGKGTVAIKQINRRVSESNNSPALFSPKAGEYKNEMPIDELVRWVITYQNYTGVTDKTKINASEKFSVSPGWLYKLNPVLVSGKTVFETLMLNLVLYNQGEQKIALERPVWEFASAKAYISERQTGDLPDNLAELYTSWARVLHFEWSEDGQATIFSAGLPKIESTNAFIEPMTVWRQDDKTGKYRPAVRSLKTLSKSMWRNFSNYVNVQLVNDTQEPGVIKWLRLLKENQLITRNRLLTLVSIDLIDDGNATSQSPTTELYDDMSIDIGVLFDTNNVYYWPARIEQVIDLTQKIGQDFWIFARNLGKMRGFQKDSLTGFANQLSTQFYYGLNEPFKNWLASLTDEDERDPKIIAWQNQLRNYAFNEGQKVVDTSSSRDIKGIITEHGLQNIFILMDQFKFNVNLDLKKGR
;
A
#
# COMPACT_ATOMS: atom_id res chain seq x y z
N MET A 1 -11.00 -36.48 17.08
CA MET A 1 -10.90 -35.22 16.31
C MET A 1 -11.62 -34.13 17.08
N ILE A 2 -10.91 -33.07 17.46
CA ILE A 2 -11.51 -31.87 18.04
C ILE A 2 -12.20 -31.13 16.89
N ASP A 3 -13.52 -30.94 16.97
CA ASP A 3 -14.30 -30.15 16.00
C ASP A 3 -13.94 -28.66 16.16
N ARG A 4 -12.88 -28.22 15.46
CA ARG A 4 -12.43 -26.82 15.48
C ARG A 4 -13.36 -25.99 14.61
N LYS A 5 -13.79 -24.84 15.11
CA LYS A 5 -14.64 -23.89 14.38
C LYS A 5 -14.09 -22.49 14.52
N PHE A 6 -14.04 -21.76 13.41
CA PHE A 6 -13.65 -20.36 13.39
C PHE A 6 -14.15 -19.74 12.08
N ASN A 7 -15.26 -19.00 12.16
CA ASN A 7 -15.90 -18.37 11.02
C ASN A 7 -15.66 -16.86 11.04
N LEU A 8 -14.93 -16.36 10.06
CA LEU A 8 -14.52 -14.95 9.97
C LEU A 8 -15.70 -13.98 9.93
N THR A 9 -16.89 -14.44 9.54
CA THR A 9 -18.11 -13.60 9.51
C THR A 9 -18.60 -13.23 10.90
N THR A 10 -18.41 -14.10 11.90
CA THR A 10 -19.04 -13.98 13.23
C THR A 10 -18.04 -14.05 14.37
N ASP A 11 -16.91 -14.76 14.21
CA ASP A 11 -15.86 -14.82 15.22
C ASP A 11 -14.96 -13.58 15.16
N PRO A 12 -14.57 -12.98 16.30
CA PRO A 12 -13.74 -11.79 16.31
C PRO A 12 -12.28 -12.05 15.88
N TRP A 13 -11.83 -11.39 14.82
CA TRP A 13 -10.47 -11.56 14.29
C TRP A 13 -9.83 -10.30 13.70
N ILE A 14 -10.61 -9.26 13.38
CA ILE A 14 -10.08 -8.01 12.85
C ILE A 14 -9.77 -7.11 14.03
N LYS A 15 -8.52 -6.63 14.13
CA LYS A 15 -8.13 -5.66 15.16
C LYS A 15 -8.44 -4.26 14.68
N VAL A 16 -9.12 -3.48 15.53
CA VAL A 16 -9.48 -2.09 15.28
C VAL A 16 -9.18 -1.24 16.51
N ILE A 17 -8.97 0.05 16.33
CA ILE A 17 -9.02 1.01 17.43
C ILE A 17 -10.40 1.68 17.46
N VAL A 18 -11.10 1.59 18.58
CA VAL A 18 -12.37 2.29 18.80
C VAL A 18 -12.11 3.80 18.90
N ASN A 19 -12.90 4.59 18.18
CA ASN A 19 -12.67 6.04 18.04
C ASN A 19 -12.76 6.78 19.38
N ASP A 20 -13.79 6.49 20.18
CA ASP A 20 -14.08 7.27 21.39
C ASP A 20 -13.18 6.89 22.58
N THR A 21 -12.81 5.61 22.68
CA THR A 21 -12.04 5.09 23.82
C THR A 21 -10.54 4.93 23.53
N ASN A 22 -10.13 4.99 22.26
CA ASN A 22 -8.79 4.64 21.79
C ASN A 22 -8.33 3.22 22.16
N GLN A 23 -9.25 2.34 22.55
CA GLN A 23 -8.92 0.96 22.91
C GLN A 23 -8.87 0.06 21.68
N GLU A 24 -7.96 -0.92 21.71
CA GLU A 24 -7.94 -2.01 20.74
C GLU A 24 -9.11 -2.96 21.02
N LEU A 25 -9.82 -3.34 19.96
CA LEU A 25 -10.89 -4.32 19.99
C LEU A 25 -10.69 -5.31 18.85
N LYS A 26 -11.04 -6.59 19.08
CA LYS A 26 -11.20 -7.58 18.02
C LYS A 26 -12.67 -7.67 17.64
N VAL A 27 -12.96 -7.64 16.35
CA VAL A 27 -14.32 -7.69 15.79
C VAL A 27 -14.41 -8.70 14.64
N SER A 28 -15.61 -9.21 14.38
CA SER A 28 -15.89 -10.06 13.21
C SER A 28 -16.06 -9.21 11.95
N LEU A 29 -16.18 -9.81 10.75
CA LEU A 29 -16.52 -9.06 9.54
C LEU A 29 -17.88 -8.36 9.68
N ILE A 30 -18.89 -9.05 10.22
CA ILE A 30 -20.23 -8.48 10.40
C ILE A 30 -20.19 -7.30 11.39
N ASP A 31 -19.51 -7.46 12.53
CA ASP A 31 -19.39 -6.38 13.52
C ASP A 31 -18.58 -5.20 12.99
N LEU A 32 -17.60 -5.46 12.12
CA LEU A 32 -16.84 -4.41 11.44
C LEU A 32 -17.75 -3.58 10.55
N PHE A 33 -18.49 -4.20 9.61
CA PHE A 33 -19.30 -3.43 8.66
C PHE A 33 -20.47 -2.70 9.33
N LYS A 34 -21.07 -3.28 10.38
CA LYS A 34 -22.10 -2.59 11.19
C LYS A 34 -21.60 -1.32 11.85
N ASN A 35 -20.36 -1.34 12.33
CA ASN A 35 -19.83 -0.30 13.23
C ASN A 35 -18.59 0.40 12.67
N ALA A 36 -18.35 0.34 11.36
CA ALA A 36 -17.14 0.89 10.72
C ALA A 36 -16.93 2.39 11.01
N HIS A 37 -18.00 3.13 11.24
CA HIS A 37 -18.00 4.55 11.60
C HIS A 37 -17.56 4.81 13.06
N GLN A 38 -17.55 3.79 13.92
CA GLN A 38 -17.13 3.87 15.32
C GLN A 38 -15.66 3.50 15.52
N TYR A 39 -15.03 2.92 14.50
CA TYR A 39 -13.62 2.51 14.53
C TYR A 39 -12.77 3.56 13.83
N ARG A 40 -11.69 3.99 14.48
CA ARG A 40 -10.76 4.97 13.93
C ARG A 40 -9.90 4.39 12.81
N GLN A 41 -9.35 3.19 13.03
CA GLN A 41 -8.42 2.54 12.10
C GLN A 41 -8.36 1.03 12.35
N LEU A 42 -7.88 0.29 11.35
CA LEU A 42 -7.36 -1.07 11.54
C LEU A 42 -6.08 -1.03 12.40
N ALA A 43 -5.84 -2.10 13.15
CA ALA A 43 -4.78 -2.18 14.15
C ALA A 43 -4.16 -3.58 14.23
N GLY A 44 -3.89 -4.17 13.08
CA GLY A 44 -3.18 -5.43 12.95
C GLY A 44 -1.76 -5.39 13.52
N GLU A 45 -1.08 -6.52 13.45
CA GLU A 45 0.30 -6.64 13.94
C GLU A 45 1.31 -5.79 13.14
N MET A 46 0.97 -5.42 11.90
CA MET A 46 1.77 -4.63 10.96
C MET A 46 0.86 -3.81 10.05
N ARG A 47 1.32 -2.67 9.53
CA ARG A 47 0.56 -1.82 8.60
C ARG A 47 0.32 -2.51 7.25
N VAL A 48 1.24 -3.35 6.79
CA VAL A 48 1.09 -4.14 5.56
C VAL A 48 -0.01 -5.21 5.72
N GLN A 49 -0.23 -5.69 6.95
CA GLN A 49 -1.35 -6.57 7.27
C GLN A 49 -2.67 -5.79 7.24
N ASP A 50 -2.70 -4.57 7.79
CA ASP A 50 -3.87 -3.69 7.69
C ASP A 50 -4.25 -3.41 6.24
N LEU A 51 -3.27 -3.15 5.37
CA LEU A 51 -3.51 -2.95 3.94
C LEU A 51 -4.11 -4.19 3.26
N ALA A 52 -3.57 -5.38 3.53
CA ALA A 52 -4.10 -6.62 2.97
C ALA A 52 -5.54 -6.91 3.43
N ILE A 53 -5.83 -6.63 4.71
CA ILE A 53 -7.19 -6.75 5.26
C ILE A 53 -8.11 -5.69 4.66
N MET A 54 -7.67 -4.44 4.52
CA MET A 54 -8.45 -3.38 3.90
C MET A 54 -8.87 -3.76 2.47
N ARG A 55 -7.97 -4.36 1.68
CA ARG A 55 -8.30 -4.84 0.33
C ARG A 55 -9.31 -5.99 0.34
N LEU A 56 -9.23 -6.91 1.31
CA LEU A 56 -10.26 -7.93 1.51
C LEU A 56 -11.63 -7.29 1.80
N LEU A 57 -11.67 -6.27 2.66
CA LEU A 57 -12.91 -5.54 2.98
C LEU A 57 -13.45 -4.80 1.77
N LEU A 58 -12.58 -4.14 0.99
CA LEU A 58 -12.96 -3.49 -0.26
C LEU A 58 -13.47 -4.49 -1.29
N ALA A 59 -12.89 -5.68 -1.40
CA ALA A 59 -13.39 -6.72 -2.29
C ALA A 59 -14.84 -7.08 -1.96
N ILE A 60 -15.17 -7.25 -0.67
CA ILE A 60 -16.57 -7.50 -0.24
C ILE A 60 -17.48 -6.34 -0.65
N LEU A 61 -17.08 -5.09 -0.37
CA LEU A 61 -17.88 -3.91 -0.67
C LEU A 61 -18.08 -3.71 -2.18
N THR A 62 -17.00 -3.81 -2.95
CA THR A 62 -17.01 -3.67 -4.41
C THR A 62 -17.89 -4.75 -5.04
N THR A 63 -17.81 -6.01 -4.59
CA THR A 63 -18.70 -7.07 -5.08
C THR A 63 -20.18 -6.82 -4.80
N VAL A 64 -20.51 -6.32 -3.61
CA VAL A 64 -21.91 -6.02 -3.26
C VAL A 64 -22.42 -4.81 -4.04
N TYR A 65 -21.69 -3.69 -4.01
CA TYR A 65 -22.17 -2.43 -4.58
C TYR A 65 -21.93 -2.26 -6.09
N SER A 66 -21.22 -3.19 -6.73
CA SER A 66 -21.21 -3.31 -8.20
C SER A 66 -22.42 -4.07 -8.74
N ARG A 67 -23.24 -4.68 -7.88
CA ARG A 67 -24.41 -5.47 -8.27
C ARG A 67 -25.71 -4.89 -7.74
N PHE A 68 -25.64 -4.27 -6.56
CA PHE A 68 -26.79 -3.72 -5.87
C PHE A 68 -26.57 -2.27 -5.49
N ASP A 69 -27.64 -1.50 -5.48
CA ASP A 69 -27.64 -0.12 -5.00
C ASP A 69 -27.52 -0.04 -3.46
N SER A 70 -27.54 1.19 -2.92
CA SER A 70 -27.46 1.42 -1.47
C SER A 70 -28.68 0.89 -0.70
N ALA A 71 -29.82 0.71 -1.37
CA ALA A 71 -31.07 0.18 -0.83
C ALA A 71 -31.17 -1.35 -0.94
N GLY A 72 -30.21 -2.00 -1.62
CA GLY A 72 -30.14 -3.43 -1.83
C GLY A 72 -30.95 -3.94 -3.02
N GLN A 73 -31.29 -3.07 -3.97
CA GLN A 73 -31.94 -3.45 -5.22
C GLN A 73 -30.88 -3.80 -6.27
N LEU A 74 -31.13 -4.85 -7.04
CA LEU A 74 -30.27 -5.20 -8.17
C LEU A 74 -30.38 -4.10 -9.23
N TYR A 75 -29.26 -3.65 -9.79
CA TYR A 75 -29.30 -2.66 -10.87
C TYR A 75 -30.02 -3.18 -12.11
N ASP A 76 -30.71 -2.29 -12.83
CA ASP A 76 -31.54 -2.64 -13.99
C ASP A 76 -30.72 -3.11 -15.20
N TRP A 77 -29.46 -2.66 -15.31
CA TRP A 77 -28.49 -3.11 -16.31
C TRP A 77 -27.88 -4.50 -16.01
N LEU A 78 -28.36 -5.20 -14.98
CA LEU A 78 -27.97 -6.57 -14.65
C LEU A 78 -29.10 -7.58 -14.80
N ILE A 79 -28.81 -8.64 -15.55
CA ILE A 79 -29.59 -9.86 -15.55
C ILE A 79 -29.27 -10.63 -14.27
N LYS A 80 -30.31 -10.85 -13.46
CA LYS A 80 -30.24 -11.59 -12.20
C LYS A 80 -29.58 -12.97 -12.40
N GLY A 81 -28.60 -13.26 -11.55
CA GLY A 81 -27.95 -14.57 -11.48
C GLY A 81 -28.83 -15.68 -10.89
N THR A 82 -28.25 -16.89 -10.81
CA THR A 82 -28.91 -18.06 -10.25
C THR A 82 -29.01 -18.03 -8.72
N ASP A 83 -28.07 -17.36 -8.05
CA ASP A 83 -28.12 -17.11 -6.60
C ASP A 83 -28.62 -15.70 -6.26
N GLN A 84 -28.94 -15.50 -4.99
CA GLN A 84 -29.56 -14.25 -4.51
C GLN A 84 -28.64 -13.02 -4.52
N PHE A 85 -27.32 -13.20 -4.61
CA PHE A 85 -26.29 -12.15 -4.66
C PHE A 85 -25.65 -12.01 -6.06
N GLY A 86 -26.14 -12.76 -7.05
CA GLY A 86 -25.74 -12.63 -8.45
C GLY A 86 -24.28 -12.99 -8.72
N SER A 87 -23.73 -14.07 -8.15
CA SER A 87 -22.34 -14.47 -8.42
C SER A 87 -22.07 -14.88 -9.87
N ASP A 88 -23.12 -15.18 -10.61
CA ASP A 88 -23.14 -15.47 -12.05
C ASP A 88 -24.07 -14.51 -12.83
N ALA A 89 -24.35 -13.33 -12.27
CA ALA A 89 -25.05 -12.26 -12.97
C ALA A 89 -24.32 -11.89 -14.27
N LYS A 90 -25.05 -11.20 -15.16
CA LYS A 90 -24.52 -10.73 -16.45
C LYS A 90 -25.05 -9.34 -16.73
N PHE A 91 -24.28 -8.55 -17.48
CA PHE A 91 -24.81 -7.33 -18.08
C PHE A 91 -25.98 -7.68 -19.01
N ASP A 92 -27.02 -6.87 -18.98
CA ASP A 92 -28.07 -6.88 -20.00
C ASP A 92 -27.44 -6.61 -21.38
N GLU A 93 -28.00 -7.12 -22.47
CA GLU A 93 -27.45 -6.91 -23.82
C GLU A 93 -27.55 -5.44 -24.27
N ASP A 94 -28.49 -4.68 -23.68
CA ASP A 94 -28.77 -3.28 -23.99
C ASP A 94 -28.19 -2.29 -22.94
N TYR A 95 -27.19 -2.70 -22.14
CA TYR A 95 -26.64 -1.85 -21.07
C TYR A 95 -25.92 -0.59 -21.60
N ASP A 96 -26.07 0.52 -20.88
CA ASP A 96 -25.36 1.78 -21.13
C ASP A 96 -24.27 2.00 -20.07
N GLU A 97 -23.04 2.31 -20.50
CA GLU A 97 -21.93 2.59 -19.57
C GLU A 97 -22.15 3.90 -18.80
N GLU A 98 -22.87 4.87 -19.36
CA GLU A 98 -23.22 6.12 -18.67
C GLU A 98 -24.17 5.84 -17.50
N GLU A 99 -25.13 4.93 -17.67
CA GLU A 99 -26.06 4.50 -16.61
C GLU A 99 -25.32 3.82 -15.45
N ILE A 100 -24.33 2.96 -15.75
CA ILE A 100 -23.48 2.33 -14.72
C ILE A 100 -22.72 3.39 -13.92
N GLU A 101 -22.14 4.39 -14.60
CA GLU A 101 -21.42 5.48 -13.93
C GLU A 101 -22.38 6.25 -13.00
N GLU A 102 -23.53 6.70 -13.49
CA GLU A 102 -24.50 7.48 -12.71
C GLU A 102 -25.03 6.70 -11.49
N ASP A 103 -25.42 5.45 -11.69
CA ASP A 103 -25.97 4.59 -10.63
C ASP A 103 -24.94 4.28 -9.54
N THR A 104 -23.72 3.90 -9.93
CA THR A 104 -22.69 3.54 -8.95
C THR A 104 -22.17 4.76 -8.18
N LEU A 105 -22.11 5.94 -8.82
CA LEU A 105 -21.82 7.21 -8.14
C LEU A 105 -22.94 7.60 -7.17
N THR A 106 -24.20 7.40 -7.56
CA THR A 106 -25.36 7.62 -6.69
C THR A 106 -25.30 6.72 -5.47
N THR A 107 -25.08 5.42 -5.65
CA THR A 107 -24.90 4.45 -4.57
C THR A 107 -23.76 4.85 -3.62
N TRP A 108 -22.60 5.23 -4.17
CA TRP A 108 -21.48 5.70 -3.36
C TRP A 108 -21.87 6.93 -2.52
N HIS A 109 -22.56 7.89 -3.13
CA HIS A 109 -22.96 9.12 -2.47
C HIS A 109 -23.95 8.88 -1.32
N GLU A 110 -24.97 8.05 -1.54
CA GLU A 110 -25.98 7.71 -0.54
C GLU A 110 -25.36 7.01 0.67
N LEU A 111 -24.47 6.05 0.44
CA LEU A 111 -23.71 5.39 1.50
C LEU A 111 -22.86 6.40 2.28
N TYR A 112 -22.15 7.27 1.57
CA TYR A 112 -21.26 8.26 2.17
C TYR A 112 -22.03 9.26 3.03
N GLN A 113 -23.18 9.75 2.55
CA GLN A 113 -24.07 10.64 3.31
C GLN A 113 -24.63 9.96 4.56
N LYS A 114 -25.03 8.69 4.45
CA LYS A 114 -25.55 7.90 5.57
C LYS A 114 -24.48 7.60 6.62
N GLY A 115 -23.19 7.58 6.24
CA GLY A 115 -22.07 7.30 7.13
C GLY A 115 -21.97 5.83 7.55
N GLN A 116 -22.71 4.93 6.87
CA GLN A 116 -22.83 3.51 7.22
C GLN A 116 -23.08 2.67 5.96
N PHE A 117 -22.61 1.42 5.98
CA PHE A 117 -22.93 0.44 4.94
C PHE A 117 -24.35 -0.10 5.10
N SER A 118 -24.96 -0.57 4.01
CA SER A 118 -26.29 -1.18 4.03
C SER A 118 -26.26 -2.58 4.68
N ASP A 119 -27.42 -3.03 5.17
CA ASP A 119 -27.57 -4.37 5.75
C ASP A 119 -27.31 -5.48 4.72
N LEU A 120 -27.38 -5.17 3.42
CA LEU A 120 -27.09 -6.11 2.34
C LEU A 120 -25.67 -6.70 2.45
N VAL A 121 -24.67 -5.91 2.87
CA VAL A 121 -23.30 -6.42 3.08
C VAL A 121 -23.29 -7.52 4.16
N ILE A 122 -24.11 -7.38 5.19
CA ILE A 122 -24.23 -8.37 6.27
C ILE A 122 -24.96 -9.61 5.78
N GLU A 123 -26.00 -9.44 4.96
CA GLU A 123 -26.73 -10.55 4.33
C GLU A 123 -25.83 -11.35 3.39
N TYR A 124 -25.03 -10.67 2.56
CA TYR A 124 -24.00 -11.26 1.71
C TYR A 124 -23.04 -12.13 2.53
N LEU A 125 -22.46 -11.58 3.61
CA LEU A 125 -21.55 -12.32 4.48
C LEU A 125 -22.21 -13.54 5.13
N LYS A 126 -23.47 -13.44 5.57
CA LYS A 126 -24.21 -14.60 6.10
C LYS A 126 -24.41 -15.67 5.03
N GLY A 127 -24.75 -15.26 3.81
CA GLY A 127 -24.95 -16.16 2.68
C GLY A 127 -23.70 -16.92 2.26
N TYR A 128 -22.53 -16.29 2.37
CA TYR A 128 -21.22 -16.90 2.09
C TYR A 128 -20.51 -17.42 3.34
N SER A 129 -21.20 -17.56 4.48
CA SER A 129 -20.56 -17.95 5.75
C SER A 129 -19.80 -19.27 5.68
N ASP A 130 -20.23 -20.22 4.86
CA ASP A 130 -19.54 -21.50 4.63
C ASP A 130 -18.16 -21.33 3.96
N ARG A 131 -17.97 -20.27 3.17
CA ARG A 131 -16.71 -19.92 2.49
C ARG A 131 -15.74 -19.13 3.37
N PHE A 132 -16.23 -18.59 4.49
CA PHE A 132 -15.48 -17.84 5.49
C PHE A 132 -15.18 -18.65 6.76
N ASP A 133 -15.51 -19.95 6.78
CA ASP A 133 -15.08 -20.87 7.85
C ASP A 133 -13.65 -21.34 7.59
N PHE A 134 -12.74 -21.07 8.54
CA PHE A 134 -11.33 -21.42 8.43
C PHE A 134 -11.06 -22.94 8.53
N PHE A 135 -11.99 -23.69 9.13
CA PHE A 135 -11.92 -25.16 9.28
C PHE A 135 -13.04 -25.89 8.52
N GLY A 136 -13.86 -25.14 7.78
CA GLY A 136 -15.04 -25.67 7.10
C GLY A 136 -14.73 -26.58 5.91
N LYS A 137 -15.78 -27.04 5.23
CA LYS A 137 -15.67 -27.84 4.01
C LYS A 137 -15.00 -27.08 2.86
N HIS A 138 -15.18 -25.76 2.85
CA HIS A 138 -14.54 -24.82 1.93
C HIS A 138 -13.64 -23.89 2.75
N PRO A 139 -12.48 -24.38 3.22
CA PRO A 139 -11.71 -23.67 4.22
C PRO A 139 -11.22 -22.32 3.68
N PHE A 140 -11.48 -21.24 4.41
CA PHE A 140 -11.15 -19.89 3.97
C PHE A 140 -9.66 -19.78 3.59
N TYR A 141 -9.40 -19.30 2.36
CA TYR A 141 -8.05 -19.09 1.79
C TYR A 141 -7.16 -20.33 1.76
N GLN A 142 -7.78 -21.51 1.70
CA GLN A 142 -7.11 -22.80 1.66
C GLN A 142 -7.75 -23.69 0.58
N ALA A 143 -6.99 -24.67 0.13
CA ALA A 143 -7.50 -25.81 -0.62
C ALA A 143 -7.75 -26.98 0.34
N THR A 144 -8.76 -27.78 0.04
CA THR A 144 -8.92 -29.11 0.65
C THR A 144 -7.71 -29.99 0.29
N LYS A 145 -7.54 -31.10 1.02
CA LYS A 145 -6.44 -32.04 0.77
C LYS A 145 -6.49 -32.59 -0.64
N GLU A 146 -7.69 -32.99 -1.07
CA GLU A 146 -7.96 -33.56 -2.38
C GLU A 146 -7.66 -32.54 -3.49
N GLU A 147 -8.08 -31.28 -3.32
CA GLU A 147 -7.76 -30.22 -4.26
C GLU A 147 -6.26 -29.95 -4.32
N TYR A 148 -5.60 -29.78 -3.17
CA TYR A 148 -4.16 -29.53 -3.09
C TYR A 148 -3.36 -30.65 -3.78
N ASP A 149 -3.64 -31.91 -3.45
CA ASP A 149 -2.95 -33.07 -4.02
C ASP A 149 -3.19 -33.18 -5.54
N SER A 150 -4.34 -32.75 -6.04
CA SER A 150 -4.62 -32.71 -7.48
C SER A 150 -3.85 -31.59 -8.22
N LEU A 151 -3.48 -30.53 -7.51
CA LEU A 151 -2.82 -29.35 -8.07
C LEU A 151 -1.29 -29.45 -8.06
N VAL A 152 -0.69 -30.37 -7.30
CA VAL A 152 0.77 -30.48 -7.15
C VAL A 152 1.34 -31.77 -7.78
N PRO A 153 2.66 -31.84 -8.04
CA PRO A 153 3.28 -33.08 -8.47
C PRO A 153 3.07 -34.21 -7.45
N ALA A 154 2.87 -35.46 -7.90
CA ALA A 154 2.56 -36.60 -7.02
C ALA A 154 3.61 -36.85 -5.91
N ASN A 155 4.87 -36.46 -6.12
CA ASN A 155 5.93 -36.55 -5.11
C ASN A 155 5.94 -35.38 -4.09
N LYS A 156 4.99 -34.44 -4.21
CA LYS A 156 4.74 -33.27 -3.36
C LYS A 156 3.34 -33.29 -2.72
N ALA A 157 2.55 -34.33 -2.95
CA ALA A 157 1.30 -34.55 -2.25
C ALA A 157 1.50 -34.52 -0.72
N VAL A 158 0.45 -34.14 0.01
CA VAL A 158 0.42 -33.97 1.47
C VAL A 158 1.01 -35.18 2.19
N ALA A 159 0.64 -36.40 1.77
CA ALA A 159 1.15 -37.65 2.34
C ALA A 159 2.67 -37.85 2.24
N LYS A 160 3.39 -37.06 1.42
CA LYS A 160 4.86 -37.09 1.32
C LYS A 160 5.54 -36.18 2.34
N GLY A 161 4.82 -35.30 3.03
CA GLY A 161 5.36 -34.40 4.05
C GLY A 161 6.38 -33.37 3.53
N LYS A 162 6.32 -33.03 2.23
CA LYS A 162 7.27 -32.11 1.57
C LYS A 162 6.57 -30.82 1.14
N GLY A 163 7.33 -29.72 1.09
CA GLY A 163 6.79 -28.44 0.62
C GLY A 163 6.00 -27.69 1.67
N THR A 164 6.43 -27.77 2.92
CA THR A 164 5.78 -27.08 4.03
C THR A 164 6.38 -25.72 4.29
N VAL A 165 5.56 -24.83 4.86
CA VAL A 165 5.96 -23.54 5.42
C VAL A 165 5.57 -23.52 6.89
N ALA A 166 6.43 -22.97 7.74
CA ALA A 166 6.16 -22.87 9.17
C ALA A 166 5.48 -21.52 9.51
N ILE A 167 4.70 -21.47 10.59
CA ILE A 167 4.04 -20.22 11.04
C ILE A 167 5.06 -19.09 11.24
N LYS A 168 6.24 -19.37 11.77
CA LYS A 168 7.33 -18.38 11.91
C LYS A 168 7.82 -17.77 10.59
N GLN A 169 7.60 -18.44 9.46
CA GLN A 169 7.97 -17.94 8.13
C GLN A 169 6.86 -17.10 7.48
N ILE A 170 5.62 -17.28 7.94
CA ILE A 170 4.45 -16.50 7.54
C ILE A 170 4.39 -15.21 8.38
N ASN A 171 4.71 -15.29 9.67
CA ASN A 171 4.78 -14.14 10.57
C ASN A 171 5.91 -13.17 10.15
N ARG A 172 5.54 -11.96 9.71
CA ARG A 172 6.50 -10.95 9.23
C ARG A 172 6.92 -9.91 10.25
N ARG A 173 6.44 -9.99 11.50
CA ARG A 173 6.98 -9.17 12.60
C ARG A 173 8.46 -9.45 12.82
N VAL A 174 8.83 -10.72 12.62
CA VAL A 174 10.22 -11.18 12.62
C VAL A 174 10.39 -12.13 11.43
N SER A 175 10.86 -11.59 10.31
CA SER A 175 11.16 -12.40 9.12
C SER A 175 12.31 -13.37 9.38
N GLU A 176 12.03 -14.66 9.28
CA GLU A 176 13.06 -15.71 9.37
C GLU A 176 12.83 -16.85 8.38
N SER A 177 13.88 -17.63 8.15
CA SER A 177 13.82 -18.88 7.39
C SER A 177 14.62 -19.97 8.09
N ASN A 178 14.49 -21.22 7.63
CA ASN A 178 15.30 -22.31 8.17
C ASN A 178 16.81 -22.11 7.91
N ASN A 179 17.19 -21.29 6.91
CA ASN A 179 18.59 -20.96 6.60
C ASN A 179 19.05 -19.62 7.22
N SER A 180 18.12 -18.81 7.71
CA SER A 180 18.38 -17.50 8.32
C SER A 180 17.48 -17.35 9.55
N PRO A 181 17.77 -18.09 10.63
CA PRO A 181 16.95 -18.04 11.84
C PRO A 181 17.13 -16.71 12.57
N ALA A 182 16.05 -16.14 13.08
CA ALA A 182 16.14 -14.95 13.94
C ALA A 182 16.65 -15.34 15.33
N LEU A 183 17.87 -14.89 15.65
CA LEU A 183 18.54 -15.14 16.94
C LEU A 183 17.93 -14.34 18.09
N PHE A 184 17.48 -13.11 17.80
CA PHE A 184 16.86 -12.21 18.77
C PHE A 184 15.37 -12.08 18.47
N SER A 185 14.58 -13.04 18.97
CA SER A 185 13.13 -13.08 18.79
C SER A 185 12.41 -13.21 20.14
N PRO A 186 11.23 -12.58 20.33
CA PRO A 186 10.45 -12.72 21.56
C PRO A 186 9.96 -14.15 21.83
N LYS A 187 9.86 -14.99 20.79
CA LYS A 187 9.51 -16.41 20.89
C LYS A 187 10.72 -17.27 20.53
N ALA A 188 10.90 -18.40 21.20
CA ALA A 188 12.02 -19.32 21.00
C ALA A 188 11.55 -20.75 20.71
N GLY A 189 12.38 -21.55 20.03
CA GLY A 189 12.10 -22.96 19.73
C GLY A 189 10.76 -23.17 19.01
N GLU A 190 10.01 -24.18 19.45
CA GLU A 190 8.72 -24.56 18.87
C GLU A 190 7.63 -23.49 19.06
N TYR A 191 7.71 -22.67 20.12
CA TYR A 191 6.74 -21.59 20.38
C TYR A 191 6.69 -20.55 19.25
N LYS A 192 7.74 -20.45 18.42
CA LYS A 192 7.72 -19.60 17.20
C LYS A 192 6.64 -20.04 16.20
N ASN A 193 6.20 -21.29 16.28
CA ASN A 193 5.15 -21.87 15.44
C ASN A 193 3.80 -21.98 16.16
N GLU A 194 3.63 -21.33 17.31
CA GLU A 194 2.34 -21.24 18.00
C GLU A 194 1.72 -19.86 17.80
N MET A 195 0.44 -19.84 17.43
CA MET A 195 -0.30 -18.62 17.12
C MET A 195 -1.81 -18.82 17.34
N PRO A 196 -2.51 -17.88 18.00
CA PRO A 196 -3.96 -17.88 18.05
C PRO A 196 -4.58 -17.87 16.65
N ILE A 197 -5.71 -18.55 16.46
CA ILE A 197 -6.34 -18.69 15.14
C ILE A 197 -6.72 -17.33 14.55
N ASP A 198 -7.19 -16.39 15.37
CA ASP A 198 -7.53 -15.05 14.90
C ASP A 198 -6.31 -14.31 14.32
N GLU A 199 -5.14 -14.47 14.93
CA GLU A 199 -3.87 -13.92 14.43
C GLU A 199 -3.40 -14.65 13.18
N LEU A 200 -3.52 -15.98 13.16
CA LEU A 200 -3.13 -16.80 12.01
C LEU A 200 -3.93 -16.44 10.76
N VAL A 201 -5.23 -16.18 10.88
CA VAL A 201 -6.08 -15.75 9.75
C VAL A 201 -5.56 -14.44 9.15
N ARG A 202 -5.23 -13.44 9.97
CA ARG A 202 -4.65 -12.18 9.50
C ARG A 202 -3.32 -12.40 8.76
N TRP A 203 -2.49 -13.32 9.26
CA TRP A 203 -1.24 -13.70 8.60
C TRP A 203 -1.43 -14.49 7.31
N VAL A 204 -2.44 -15.36 7.20
CA VAL A 204 -2.76 -16.08 5.96
C VAL A 204 -3.13 -15.09 4.84
N ILE A 205 -4.00 -14.11 5.13
CA ILE A 205 -4.37 -13.05 4.18
C ILE A 205 -3.14 -12.23 3.77
N THR A 206 -2.30 -11.87 4.74
CA THR A 206 -1.06 -11.10 4.49
C THR A 206 -0.06 -11.90 3.66
N TYR A 207 0.07 -13.20 3.92
CA TYR A 207 1.05 -14.07 3.25
C TYR A 207 0.74 -14.32 1.77
N GLN A 208 -0.54 -14.30 1.39
CA GLN A 208 -0.92 -14.29 -0.03
C GLN A 208 -0.42 -13.05 -0.77
N ASN A 209 -0.20 -11.94 -0.05
CA ASN A 209 0.25 -10.67 -0.61
C ASN A 209 1.76 -10.42 -0.47
N TYR A 210 2.40 -11.01 0.53
CA TYR A 210 3.80 -10.76 0.89
C TYR A 210 4.56 -12.06 1.20
N THR A 211 5.12 -12.65 0.17
CA THR A 211 5.85 -13.92 0.23
C THR A 211 7.19 -13.87 -0.50
N GLY A 212 8.13 -14.71 -0.08
CA GLY A 212 9.38 -14.92 -0.81
C GLY A 212 9.13 -15.73 -2.08
N VAL A 213 10.20 -16.13 -2.77
CA VAL A 213 10.10 -16.91 -4.02
C VAL A 213 10.85 -18.25 -3.98
N THR A 214 11.13 -18.75 -2.77
CA THR A 214 12.00 -19.92 -2.50
C THR A 214 11.22 -21.24 -2.35
N ASP A 215 10.01 -21.31 -2.89
CA ASP A 215 9.08 -22.42 -2.69
C ASP A 215 9.64 -23.76 -3.19
N LYS A 216 9.54 -24.76 -2.32
CA LYS A 216 9.96 -26.13 -2.61
C LYS A 216 8.94 -26.90 -3.45
N THR A 217 7.71 -26.42 -3.50
CA THR A 217 6.59 -27.01 -4.26
C THR A 217 5.96 -25.92 -5.11
N LYS A 218 5.58 -26.28 -6.33
CA LYS A 218 4.83 -25.45 -7.27
C LYS A 218 3.65 -26.27 -7.76
N ILE A 219 2.60 -25.61 -8.23
CA ILE A 219 1.52 -26.30 -8.91
C ILE A 219 2.03 -27.01 -10.18
N ASN A 220 1.28 -28.02 -10.63
CA ASN A 220 1.45 -28.57 -11.98
C ASN A 220 1.08 -27.48 -12.98
N ALA A 221 1.98 -27.19 -13.92
CA ALA A 221 1.73 -26.29 -15.03
C ALA A 221 2.37 -26.87 -16.29
N SER A 222 1.77 -26.58 -17.45
CA SER A 222 2.30 -26.94 -18.76
C SER A 222 3.66 -26.30 -19.03
N GLU A 223 3.87 -25.08 -18.52
CA GLU A 223 5.07 -24.29 -18.73
C GLU A 223 5.77 -23.89 -17.43
N LYS A 224 7.07 -23.59 -17.53
CA LYS A 224 7.84 -23.08 -16.40
C LYS A 224 7.45 -21.63 -16.13
N PHE A 225 7.13 -21.33 -14.88
CA PHE A 225 6.79 -19.98 -14.44
C PHE A 225 7.64 -19.48 -13.27
N SER A 226 7.71 -18.15 -13.17
CA SER A 226 8.22 -17.45 -11.99
C SER A 226 7.15 -17.42 -10.90
N VAL A 227 7.54 -17.79 -9.68
CA VAL A 227 6.61 -17.82 -8.54
C VAL A 227 6.24 -16.39 -8.14
N SER A 228 4.96 -16.19 -7.81
CA SER A 228 4.44 -14.92 -7.32
C SER A 228 5.05 -14.56 -5.96
N PRO A 229 5.61 -13.35 -5.78
CA PRO A 229 5.93 -12.81 -4.47
C PRO A 229 4.68 -12.33 -3.71
N GLY A 230 3.49 -12.43 -4.31
CA GLY A 230 2.28 -11.76 -3.86
C GLY A 230 2.12 -10.39 -4.52
N TRP A 231 0.88 -9.99 -4.74
CA TRP A 231 0.56 -8.82 -5.57
C TRP A 231 1.08 -7.53 -4.95
N LEU A 232 0.71 -7.25 -3.69
CA LEU A 232 1.14 -6.04 -2.98
C LEU A 232 2.66 -5.93 -2.81
N TYR A 233 3.41 -7.04 -2.79
CA TYR A 233 4.85 -7.01 -2.55
C TYR A 233 5.67 -6.41 -3.70
N LYS A 234 5.03 -6.14 -4.85
CA LYS A 234 5.66 -5.51 -6.02
C LYS A 234 5.00 -4.19 -6.43
N LEU A 235 4.33 -3.54 -5.48
CA LEU A 235 3.76 -2.22 -5.66
C LEU A 235 4.44 -1.20 -4.74
N ASN A 236 4.17 0.07 -4.99
CA ASN A 236 4.32 1.18 -4.04
C ASN A 236 2.91 1.75 -3.83
N PRO A 237 2.13 1.18 -2.89
CA PRO A 237 0.74 1.53 -2.74
C PRO A 237 0.55 2.98 -2.30
N VAL A 238 -0.49 3.61 -2.82
CA VAL A 238 -1.08 4.85 -2.30
C VAL A 238 -2.56 4.61 -2.04
N LEU A 239 -3.00 4.97 -0.84
CA LEU A 239 -4.39 4.89 -0.40
C LEU A 239 -4.77 6.16 0.36
N VAL A 240 -6.05 6.31 0.66
CA VAL A 240 -6.58 7.48 1.37
C VAL A 240 -7.03 7.06 2.77
N SER A 241 -6.49 7.70 3.82
CA SER A 241 -6.99 7.50 5.18
C SER A 241 -8.11 8.48 5.48
N GLY A 242 -9.22 7.96 6.01
CA GLY A 242 -10.29 8.77 6.60
C GLY A 242 -10.13 8.93 8.11
N LYS A 243 -11.11 9.59 8.75
CA LYS A 243 -11.17 9.70 10.22
C LYS A 243 -11.61 8.41 10.90
N THR A 244 -12.31 7.56 10.16
CA THR A 244 -12.85 6.28 10.60
C THR A 244 -12.53 5.19 9.57
N VAL A 245 -12.72 3.92 9.97
CA VAL A 245 -12.61 2.78 9.05
C VAL A 245 -13.66 2.91 7.94
N PHE A 246 -14.88 3.38 8.25
CA PHE A 246 -15.89 3.68 7.24
C PHE A 246 -15.39 4.70 6.21
N GLU A 247 -14.91 5.86 6.65
CA GLU A 247 -14.41 6.88 5.72
C GLU A 247 -13.21 6.38 4.91
N THR A 248 -12.31 5.62 5.54
CA THR A 248 -11.16 5.01 4.86
C THR A 248 -11.63 4.06 3.76
N LEU A 249 -12.59 3.18 4.05
CA LEU A 249 -13.12 2.26 3.04
C LEU A 249 -13.85 3.02 1.93
N MET A 250 -14.72 3.99 2.24
CA MET A 250 -15.45 4.75 1.23
C MET A 250 -14.52 5.53 0.27
N LEU A 251 -13.48 6.18 0.79
CA LEU A 251 -12.54 6.95 -0.04
C LEU A 251 -11.70 6.08 -0.98
N ASN A 252 -11.57 4.78 -0.68
CA ASN A 252 -10.86 3.80 -1.51
C ASN A 252 -11.80 2.81 -2.22
N LEU A 253 -13.12 2.99 -2.09
CA LEU A 253 -14.14 2.16 -2.73
C LEU A 253 -14.39 2.66 -4.15
N VAL A 254 -13.57 2.19 -5.09
CA VAL A 254 -13.72 2.47 -6.52
C VAL A 254 -14.83 1.56 -7.06
N LEU A 255 -16.00 2.14 -7.35
CA LEU A 255 -17.13 1.41 -7.97
C LEU A 255 -17.18 1.59 -9.49
N TYR A 256 -16.53 2.64 -10.00
CA TYR A 256 -16.42 2.93 -11.42
C TYR A 256 -14.98 3.36 -11.74
N ASN A 257 -14.39 2.78 -12.78
CA ASN A 257 -13.03 3.10 -13.22
C ASN A 257 -13.07 3.87 -14.53
N GLN A 258 -12.64 5.13 -14.51
CA GLN A 258 -12.55 5.95 -15.71
C GLN A 258 -11.40 5.49 -16.60
N GLY A 259 -11.70 4.94 -17.78
CA GLY A 259 -10.68 4.61 -18.78
C GLY A 259 -11.08 3.56 -19.81
N GLU A 260 -10.11 3.07 -20.57
CA GLU A 260 -10.29 2.11 -21.68
C GLU A 260 -10.50 0.65 -21.22
N GLN A 261 -10.61 0.40 -19.92
CA GLN A 261 -10.82 -0.96 -19.41
C GLN A 261 -12.29 -1.30 -19.46
N LYS A 262 -12.60 -2.44 -20.09
CA LYS A 262 -13.96 -2.98 -20.13
C LYS A 262 -14.46 -3.20 -18.71
N ILE A 263 -15.66 -2.72 -18.41
CA ILE A 263 -16.35 -2.98 -17.15
C ILE A 263 -16.62 -4.49 -17.05
N ALA A 264 -16.17 -5.09 -15.96
CA ALA A 264 -16.35 -6.50 -15.65
C ALA A 264 -17.13 -6.65 -14.34
N LEU A 265 -17.84 -7.76 -14.20
CA LEU A 265 -18.50 -8.09 -12.95
C LEU A 265 -17.47 -8.55 -11.92
N GLU A 266 -17.59 -7.98 -10.74
CA GLU A 266 -16.72 -8.25 -9.61
C GLU A 266 -16.88 -9.68 -9.13
N ARG A 267 -15.78 -10.41 -8.95
CA ARG A 267 -15.82 -11.81 -8.51
C ARG A 267 -14.64 -12.16 -7.58
N PRO A 268 -14.84 -12.11 -6.26
CA PRO A 268 -13.79 -12.46 -5.31
C PRO A 268 -13.54 -13.96 -5.28
N VAL A 269 -12.37 -14.37 -4.78
CA VAL A 269 -11.92 -15.78 -4.78
C VAL A 269 -12.89 -16.76 -4.12
N TRP A 270 -13.69 -16.32 -3.13
CA TRP A 270 -14.67 -17.18 -2.45
C TRP A 270 -15.96 -17.41 -3.24
N GLU A 271 -16.19 -16.72 -4.36
CA GLU A 271 -17.33 -16.97 -5.24
C GLU A 271 -17.03 -17.99 -6.36
N PHE A 272 -15.79 -18.46 -6.48
CA PHE A 272 -15.47 -19.56 -7.38
C PHE A 272 -16.07 -20.87 -6.85
N ALA A 273 -16.39 -21.83 -7.73
CA ALA A 273 -17.01 -23.09 -7.29
C ALA A 273 -16.11 -23.94 -6.38
N SER A 274 -14.79 -23.82 -6.52
CA SER A 274 -13.78 -24.57 -5.77
C SER A 274 -12.42 -23.88 -5.87
N ALA A 275 -11.47 -24.24 -5.00
CA ALA A 275 -10.10 -23.74 -5.13
C ALA A 275 -9.50 -24.17 -6.47
N LYS A 276 -9.81 -25.40 -6.91
CA LYS A 276 -9.38 -25.91 -8.22
C LYS A 276 -9.91 -25.09 -9.40
N ALA A 277 -11.18 -24.67 -9.36
CA ALA A 277 -11.77 -23.82 -10.39
C ALA A 277 -11.03 -22.47 -10.48
N TYR A 278 -10.83 -21.81 -9.34
CA TYR A 278 -10.06 -20.57 -9.29
C TYR A 278 -8.62 -20.75 -9.81
N ILE A 279 -7.91 -21.79 -9.37
CA ILE A 279 -6.53 -22.04 -9.81
C ILE A 279 -6.45 -22.35 -11.31
N SER A 280 -7.50 -22.90 -11.90
CA SER A 280 -7.50 -23.20 -13.34
C SER A 280 -7.40 -21.94 -14.22
N GLU A 281 -7.93 -20.82 -13.74
CA GLU A 281 -7.83 -19.50 -14.37
C GLU A 281 -6.53 -18.81 -13.89
N ARG A 282 -6.29 -18.78 -12.58
CA ARG A 282 -5.15 -18.09 -11.98
C ARG A 282 -3.77 -18.61 -12.42
N GLN A 283 -3.67 -19.88 -12.84
CA GLN A 283 -2.42 -20.49 -13.30
C GLN A 283 -1.91 -19.95 -14.65
N THR A 284 -2.70 -19.19 -15.41
CA THR A 284 -2.20 -18.53 -16.63
C THR A 284 -1.25 -17.39 -16.29
N GLY A 285 -1.44 -16.75 -15.13
CA GLY A 285 -0.72 -15.54 -14.75
C GLY A 285 -1.26 -14.28 -15.41
N ASP A 286 -2.41 -14.37 -16.06
CA ASP A 286 -3.09 -13.20 -16.62
C ASP A 286 -3.59 -12.29 -15.49
N LEU A 287 -3.74 -11.01 -15.85
CA LEU A 287 -4.32 -10.00 -14.98
C LEU A 287 -5.83 -10.23 -14.89
N PRO A 288 -6.42 -10.34 -13.67
CA PRO A 288 -7.87 -10.33 -13.52
C PRO A 288 -8.49 -9.06 -14.11
N ASP A 289 -9.69 -9.18 -14.66
CA ASP A 289 -10.44 -8.08 -15.26
C ASP A 289 -11.33 -7.32 -14.25
N ASN A 290 -11.39 -7.78 -12.99
CA ASN A 290 -12.18 -7.18 -11.92
C ASN A 290 -11.36 -6.97 -10.62
N LEU A 291 -11.76 -5.98 -9.80
CA LEU A 291 -11.03 -5.55 -8.62
C LEU A 291 -11.08 -6.57 -7.47
N ALA A 292 -12.24 -7.16 -7.24
CA ALA A 292 -12.49 -8.10 -6.15
C ALA A 292 -11.62 -9.34 -6.27
N GLU A 293 -11.43 -9.87 -7.49
CA GLU A 293 -10.49 -10.95 -7.73
C GLU A 293 -9.05 -10.50 -7.47
N LEU A 294 -8.63 -9.34 -8.00
CA LEU A 294 -7.27 -8.84 -7.80
C LEU A 294 -6.94 -8.65 -6.32
N TYR A 295 -7.87 -8.08 -5.56
CA TYR A 295 -7.76 -7.81 -4.13
C TYR A 295 -7.71 -9.09 -3.29
N THR A 296 -8.24 -10.19 -3.82
CA THR A 296 -8.33 -11.48 -3.13
C THR A 296 -7.41 -12.54 -3.75
N SER A 297 -6.52 -12.12 -4.65
CA SER A 297 -5.69 -13.02 -5.45
C SER A 297 -4.71 -13.84 -4.61
N TRP A 298 -4.57 -15.12 -4.94
CA TRP A 298 -3.62 -16.00 -4.24
C TRP A 298 -2.24 -15.97 -4.88
N ALA A 299 -1.21 -16.01 -4.04
CA ALA A 299 0.16 -16.31 -4.43
C ALA A 299 0.52 -17.77 -4.15
N ARG A 300 -0.16 -18.41 -3.19
CA ARG A 300 0.05 -19.80 -2.81
C ARG A 300 -1.26 -20.56 -2.73
N VAL A 301 -1.22 -21.82 -3.13
CA VAL A 301 -2.22 -22.80 -2.71
C VAL A 301 -1.77 -23.31 -1.34
N LEU A 302 -2.58 -23.08 -0.31
CA LEU A 302 -2.29 -23.49 1.06
C LEU A 302 -3.21 -24.63 1.49
N HIS A 303 -2.69 -25.60 2.23
CA HIS A 303 -3.48 -26.62 2.90
C HIS A 303 -2.94 -26.84 4.32
N PHE A 304 -3.83 -26.89 5.31
CA PHE A 304 -3.46 -27.05 6.71
C PHE A 304 -3.85 -28.44 7.20
N GLU A 305 -2.88 -29.18 7.72
CA GLU A 305 -3.14 -30.36 8.57
C GLU A 305 -2.90 -29.97 10.03
N TRP A 306 -3.76 -30.47 10.92
CA TRP A 306 -3.72 -30.15 12.35
C TRP A 306 -3.48 -31.41 13.17
N SER A 307 -2.49 -31.37 14.04
CA SER A 307 -2.25 -32.46 14.99
C SER A 307 -3.24 -32.43 16.17
N GLU A 308 -3.29 -33.51 16.95
CA GLU A 308 -4.17 -33.64 18.11
C GLU A 308 -3.91 -32.57 19.18
N ASP A 309 -2.65 -32.18 19.33
CA ASP A 309 -2.14 -31.21 20.30
C ASP A 309 -2.29 -29.74 19.88
N GLY A 310 -2.86 -29.45 18.70
CA GLY A 310 -3.09 -28.06 18.29
C GLY A 310 -2.24 -27.57 17.13
N GLN A 311 -1.12 -28.24 16.84
CA GLN A 311 -0.07 -27.73 15.96
C GLN A 311 -0.45 -27.82 14.47
N ALA A 312 -0.13 -26.76 13.72
CA ALA A 312 -0.39 -26.68 12.28
C ALA A 312 0.80 -27.16 11.45
N THR A 313 0.55 -28.01 10.48
CA THR A 313 1.45 -28.26 9.35
C THR A 313 0.85 -27.61 8.11
N ILE A 314 1.56 -26.64 7.53
CA ILE A 314 1.06 -25.85 6.40
C ILE A 314 1.79 -26.31 5.14
N PHE A 315 1.05 -26.92 4.22
CA PHE A 315 1.52 -27.25 2.89
C PHE A 315 1.31 -26.05 1.97
N SER A 316 2.33 -25.70 1.17
CA SER A 316 2.32 -24.52 0.32
C SER A 316 2.86 -24.84 -1.07
N ALA A 317 2.12 -24.44 -2.10
CA ALA A 317 2.53 -24.53 -3.49
C ALA A 317 2.53 -23.16 -4.17
N GLY A 318 3.65 -22.81 -4.82
CA GLY A 318 3.82 -21.57 -5.57
C GLY A 318 2.89 -21.47 -6.79
N LEU A 319 2.21 -20.33 -6.93
CA LEU A 319 1.46 -19.92 -8.14
C LEU A 319 2.28 -18.97 -9.02
N PRO A 320 1.97 -18.86 -10.33
CA PRO A 320 2.60 -17.91 -11.24
C PRO A 320 2.41 -16.45 -10.82
N LYS A 321 3.34 -15.57 -11.20
CA LYS A 321 3.14 -14.12 -11.11
C LYS A 321 1.95 -13.69 -11.97
N ILE A 322 1.22 -12.69 -11.49
CA ILE A 322 0.23 -11.96 -12.30
C ILE A 322 1.00 -10.95 -13.16
N GLU A 323 0.64 -10.82 -14.43
CA GLU A 323 1.19 -9.78 -15.30
C GLU A 323 0.84 -8.39 -14.75
N SER A 324 1.86 -7.57 -14.51
CA SER A 324 1.73 -6.26 -13.87
C SER A 324 1.90 -5.08 -14.84
N THR A 325 2.32 -5.36 -16.08
CA THR A 325 2.56 -4.34 -17.09
C THR A 325 1.23 -3.75 -17.55
N ASN A 326 1.09 -2.42 -17.49
CA ASN A 326 -0.16 -1.70 -17.81
C ASN A 326 -1.38 -2.21 -17.01
N ALA A 327 -1.17 -2.73 -15.79
CA ALA A 327 -2.25 -3.26 -14.96
C ALA A 327 -3.06 -2.14 -14.28
N PHE A 328 -3.64 -1.22 -15.07
CA PHE A 328 -4.33 -0.02 -14.61
C PHE A 328 -5.62 -0.28 -13.83
N ILE A 329 -6.05 -1.54 -13.78
CA ILE A 329 -7.13 -1.99 -12.90
C ILE A 329 -6.75 -1.79 -11.44
N GLU A 330 -5.45 -1.85 -11.09
CA GLU A 330 -5.00 -1.62 -9.72
C GLU A 330 -5.02 -0.12 -9.36
N PRO A 331 -5.97 0.34 -8.54
CA PRO A 331 -6.17 1.77 -8.33
C PRO A 331 -5.15 2.34 -7.34
N MET A 332 -4.55 1.51 -6.48
CA MET A 332 -3.65 1.99 -5.44
C MET A 332 -2.18 2.04 -5.90
N THR A 333 -1.88 1.89 -7.19
CA THR A 333 -0.49 1.81 -7.66
C THR A 333 0.05 3.14 -8.18
N VAL A 334 1.25 3.49 -7.71
CA VAL A 334 2.11 4.47 -8.36
C VAL A 334 2.76 3.85 -9.59
N TRP A 335 2.60 4.49 -10.75
CA TRP A 335 3.12 4.00 -12.01
C TRP A 335 4.44 4.65 -12.40
N ARG A 336 5.29 3.88 -13.08
CA ARG A 336 6.49 4.37 -13.75
C ARG A 336 6.48 3.90 -15.20
N GLN A 337 6.75 4.82 -16.12
CA GLN A 337 6.96 4.49 -17.52
C GLN A 337 8.37 3.93 -17.74
N ASP A 338 8.48 2.87 -18.53
CA ASP A 338 9.74 2.33 -19.02
C ASP A 338 10.14 3.07 -20.29
N ASP A 339 11.22 3.85 -20.23
CA ASP A 339 11.68 4.72 -21.33
C ASP A 339 11.96 3.98 -22.65
N LYS A 340 12.23 2.66 -22.60
CA LYS A 340 12.56 1.87 -23.80
C LYS A 340 11.34 1.30 -24.48
N THR A 341 10.35 0.89 -23.69
CA THR A 341 9.17 0.18 -24.19
C THR A 341 7.92 1.06 -24.24
N GLY A 342 7.93 2.21 -23.56
CA GLY A 342 6.77 3.08 -23.36
C GLY A 342 5.71 2.48 -22.43
N LYS A 343 5.87 1.23 -21.99
CA LYS A 343 4.93 0.53 -21.11
C LYS A 343 5.06 1.01 -19.67
N TYR A 344 3.95 0.98 -18.95
CA TYR A 344 3.90 1.30 -17.54
C TYR A 344 4.09 0.06 -16.68
N ARG A 345 4.85 0.23 -15.60
CA ARG A 345 5.06 -0.79 -14.57
C ARG A 345 4.86 -0.17 -13.19
N PRO A 346 4.47 -0.97 -12.18
CA PRO A 346 4.43 -0.48 -10.81
C PRO A 346 5.79 0.07 -10.37
N ALA A 347 5.79 1.25 -9.76
CA ALA A 347 6.94 1.72 -9.01
C ALA A 347 7.10 0.86 -7.76
N VAL A 348 8.35 0.58 -7.37
CA VAL A 348 8.65 -0.26 -6.19
C VAL A 348 9.70 0.43 -5.34
N ARG A 349 9.46 0.51 -4.03
CA ARG A 349 10.46 1.03 -3.09
C ARG A 349 11.55 -0.01 -2.82
N SER A 350 12.75 0.49 -2.50
CA SER A 350 13.90 -0.36 -2.18
C SER A 350 14.63 0.13 -0.94
N LEU A 351 15.57 -0.66 -0.43
CA LEU A 351 16.44 -0.26 0.69
C LEU A 351 17.20 1.06 0.41
N LYS A 352 17.41 1.42 -0.85
CA LYS A 352 18.10 2.67 -1.26
C LYS A 352 17.22 3.92 -1.13
N THR A 353 15.90 3.76 -1.01
CA THR A 353 14.93 4.86 -0.98
C THR A 353 14.23 5.02 0.36
N LEU A 354 14.64 4.28 1.40
CA LEU A 354 14.02 4.28 2.73
C LEU A 354 13.94 5.67 3.39
N SER A 355 14.96 6.51 3.21
CA SER A 355 15.02 7.84 3.82
C SER A 355 14.30 8.92 3.01
N LYS A 356 13.63 8.57 1.91
CA LYS A 356 12.90 9.52 1.07
C LYS A 356 11.41 9.51 1.44
N SER A 357 10.98 10.62 2.03
CA SER A 357 9.58 10.85 2.37
C SER A 357 8.71 10.99 1.11
N MET A 358 7.43 10.66 1.23
CA MET A 358 6.42 10.61 0.17
C MET A 358 6.31 11.94 -0.56
N TRP A 359 6.23 13.04 0.20
CA TRP A 359 6.12 14.39 -0.34
C TRP A 359 7.28 14.77 -1.29
N ARG A 360 8.44 14.12 -1.17
CA ARG A 360 9.59 14.39 -2.06
C ARG A 360 9.45 13.80 -3.46
N ASN A 361 8.47 12.92 -3.64
CA ASN A 361 8.12 12.31 -4.91
C ASN A 361 6.66 12.65 -5.25
N PHE A 362 6.22 13.88 -4.96
CA PHE A 362 4.82 14.31 -5.10
C PHE A 362 4.27 14.07 -6.51
N SER A 363 5.06 14.39 -7.54
CA SER A 363 4.75 14.13 -8.95
C SER A 363 4.50 12.65 -9.33
N ASN A 364 4.88 11.69 -8.48
CA ASN A 364 4.54 10.28 -8.71
C ASN A 364 3.10 9.94 -8.31
N TYR A 365 2.49 10.73 -7.43
CA TYR A 365 1.14 10.49 -6.91
C TYR A 365 0.10 11.38 -7.57
N VAL A 366 0.51 12.54 -8.08
CA VAL A 366 -0.37 13.59 -8.58
C VAL A 366 0.14 14.04 -9.94
N ASN A 367 -0.75 14.22 -10.91
CA ASN A 367 -0.37 14.81 -12.18
C ASN A 367 0.04 16.29 -11.98
N VAL A 368 1.33 16.60 -12.12
CA VAL A 368 1.84 17.98 -11.99
C VAL A 368 1.86 18.74 -13.34
N GLN A 369 1.35 18.13 -14.41
CA GLN A 369 1.30 18.72 -15.75
C GLN A 369 -0.15 18.77 -16.24
N LEU A 370 -0.67 19.97 -16.52
CA LEU A 370 -2.07 20.14 -16.96
C LEU A 370 -2.40 19.50 -18.32
N VAL A 371 -1.39 19.35 -19.18
CA VAL A 371 -1.59 19.00 -20.61
C VAL A 371 -1.05 17.62 -20.96
N ASN A 372 -0.21 17.03 -20.11
CA ASN A 372 0.34 15.70 -20.36
C ASN A 372 -0.38 14.67 -19.49
N ASP A 373 -0.88 13.64 -20.15
CA ASP A 373 -1.50 12.48 -19.51
C ASP A 373 -0.40 11.59 -18.92
N THR A 374 0.08 11.97 -17.74
CA THR A 374 0.92 11.08 -16.94
C THR A 374 0.01 10.11 -16.20
N GLN A 375 0.38 8.82 -16.20
CA GLN A 375 -0.44 7.81 -15.53
C GLN A 375 -0.43 8.02 -14.01
N GLU A 376 -1.48 8.66 -13.50
CA GLU A 376 -1.73 8.81 -12.07
C GLU A 376 -2.35 7.53 -11.46
N PRO A 377 -2.21 7.31 -10.14
CA PRO A 377 -2.87 6.20 -9.45
C PRO A 377 -4.39 6.26 -9.62
N GLY A 378 -5.05 5.12 -9.87
CA GLY A 378 -6.49 5.06 -10.10
C GLY A 378 -7.33 5.58 -8.93
N VAL A 379 -6.86 5.45 -7.68
CA VAL A 379 -7.55 6.02 -6.51
C VAL A 379 -7.54 7.55 -6.53
N ILE A 380 -6.53 8.17 -7.16
CA ILE A 380 -6.46 9.63 -7.32
C ILE A 380 -7.41 10.07 -8.43
N LYS A 381 -7.52 9.31 -9.54
CA LYS A 381 -8.57 9.50 -10.56
C LYS A 381 -9.97 9.40 -9.95
N TRP A 382 -10.19 8.39 -9.11
CA TRP A 382 -11.44 8.19 -8.39
C TRP A 382 -11.81 9.39 -7.50
N LEU A 383 -10.88 9.88 -6.69
CA LEU A 383 -11.13 11.07 -5.85
C LEU A 383 -11.41 12.33 -6.67
N ARG A 384 -10.77 12.47 -7.84
CA ARG A 384 -11.02 13.57 -8.78
C ARG A 384 -12.45 13.48 -9.31
N LEU A 385 -12.89 12.30 -9.74
CA LEU A 385 -14.26 12.05 -10.19
C LEU A 385 -15.29 12.42 -9.11
N LEU A 386 -15.07 11.98 -7.87
CA LEU A 386 -15.95 12.32 -6.75
C LEU A 386 -16.02 13.83 -6.49
N LYS A 387 -14.91 14.56 -6.67
CA LYS A 387 -14.88 16.03 -6.53
C LYS A 387 -15.64 16.71 -7.68
N GLU A 388 -15.42 16.27 -8.91
CA GLU A 388 -16.04 16.85 -10.12
C GLU A 388 -17.56 16.69 -10.09
N ASN A 389 -18.05 15.54 -9.62
CA ASN A 389 -19.47 15.27 -9.35
C ASN A 389 -19.99 15.84 -8.02
N GLN A 390 -19.17 16.61 -7.29
CA GLN A 390 -19.54 17.28 -6.03
C GLN A 390 -19.99 16.33 -4.90
N LEU A 391 -19.54 15.07 -4.94
CA LEU A 391 -19.88 14.04 -3.96
C LEU A 391 -19.03 14.14 -2.68
N ILE A 392 -17.89 14.83 -2.77
CA ILE A 392 -17.02 15.17 -1.63
C ILE A 392 -16.89 16.70 -1.53
N THR A 393 -16.88 17.21 -0.29
CA THR A 393 -16.71 18.64 -0.01
C THR A 393 -15.37 19.19 -0.53
N ARG A 394 -15.40 20.38 -1.16
CA ARG A 394 -14.24 21.02 -1.79
C ARG A 394 -13.06 21.33 -0.87
N ASN A 395 -13.32 21.53 0.43
CA ASN A 395 -12.30 21.93 1.41
C ASN A 395 -11.93 20.75 2.33
N ARG A 396 -12.01 19.53 1.81
CA ARG A 396 -11.67 18.32 2.56
C ARG A 396 -10.17 18.11 2.53
N LEU A 397 -9.56 18.09 3.71
CA LEU A 397 -8.20 17.60 3.88
C LEU A 397 -8.17 16.08 3.68
N LEU A 398 -7.45 15.62 2.66
CA LEU A 398 -7.20 14.21 2.39
C LEU A 398 -5.84 13.80 2.94
N THR A 399 -5.78 12.67 3.63
CA THR A 399 -4.51 12.07 4.06
C THR A 399 -4.18 10.92 3.12
N LEU A 400 -3.21 11.13 2.23
CA LEU A 400 -2.66 10.07 1.38
C LEU A 400 -1.63 9.28 2.19
N VAL A 401 -1.68 7.96 2.09
CA VAL A 401 -0.86 7.02 2.86
C VAL A 401 -0.18 6.03 1.92
N SER A 402 1.07 5.73 2.21
CA SER A 402 1.90 4.74 1.50
C SER A 402 2.41 3.71 2.49
N ILE A 403 2.21 2.44 2.19
CA ILE A 403 2.57 1.30 3.05
C ILE A 403 3.32 0.27 2.19
N ASP A 404 4.60 0.09 2.47
CA ASP A 404 5.48 -0.82 1.74
C ASP A 404 6.07 -1.87 2.66
N LEU A 405 6.22 -3.10 2.14
CA LEU A 405 7.14 -4.09 2.69
C LEU A 405 8.30 -4.26 1.73
N ILE A 406 9.52 -3.95 2.17
CA ILE A 406 10.71 -3.94 1.32
C ILE A 406 11.47 -5.25 1.46
N ASP A 407 11.87 -5.81 0.31
CA ASP A 407 12.69 -7.02 0.25
C ASP A 407 14.18 -6.78 0.56
N ASP A 408 14.90 -7.87 0.77
CA ASP A 408 16.34 -7.92 1.05
C ASP A 408 17.23 -7.48 -0.14
N GLY A 409 16.64 -7.09 -1.28
CA GLY A 409 17.34 -6.77 -2.52
C GLY A 409 17.91 -7.99 -3.24
N ASN A 410 17.70 -9.20 -2.73
CA ASN A 410 18.15 -10.43 -3.36
C ASN A 410 17.02 -11.04 -4.20
N ALA A 411 17.16 -10.96 -5.52
CA ALA A 411 16.16 -11.44 -6.47
C ALA A 411 15.79 -12.94 -6.31
N THR A 412 16.67 -13.75 -5.72
CA THR A 412 16.47 -15.19 -5.54
C THR A 412 15.70 -15.57 -4.26
N SER A 413 15.68 -14.70 -3.24
CA SER A 413 14.95 -14.90 -1.99
C SER A 413 13.74 -13.98 -1.88
N GLN A 414 13.99 -12.68 -2.09
CA GLN A 414 13.06 -11.58 -1.87
C GLN A 414 12.48 -11.62 -0.45
N SER A 415 13.35 -11.81 0.55
CA SER A 415 12.90 -11.94 1.95
C SER A 415 12.45 -10.58 2.48
N PRO A 416 11.27 -10.47 3.10
CA PRO A 416 10.83 -9.22 3.70
C PRO A 416 11.79 -8.74 4.79
N THR A 417 12.21 -7.49 4.71
CA THR A 417 13.24 -6.91 5.59
C THR A 417 12.71 -5.75 6.43
N THR A 418 11.93 -4.85 5.83
CA THR A 418 11.52 -3.62 6.50
C THR A 418 10.14 -3.18 6.04
N GLU A 419 9.29 -2.81 6.99
CA GLU A 419 8.04 -2.11 6.74
C GLU A 419 8.31 -0.60 6.71
N LEU A 420 7.77 0.07 5.70
CA LEU A 420 7.81 1.52 5.57
C LEU A 420 6.38 2.05 5.56
N TYR A 421 6.12 3.05 6.39
CA TYR A 421 4.89 3.82 6.42
C TYR A 421 5.23 5.28 6.15
N ASP A 422 4.45 5.92 5.28
CA ASP A 422 4.52 7.35 5.07
C ASP A 422 3.16 7.93 4.72
N ASP A 423 3.03 9.23 4.89
CA ASP A 423 1.79 9.95 4.74
C ASP A 423 2.02 11.40 4.31
N MET A 424 1.04 11.99 3.67
CA MET A 424 0.95 13.44 3.49
C MET A 424 -0.52 13.86 3.46
N SER A 425 -0.82 15.01 4.05
CA SER A 425 -2.16 15.57 4.02
C SER A 425 -2.21 16.79 3.10
N ILE A 426 -3.24 16.86 2.26
CA ILE A 426 -3.43 17.91 1.27
C ILE A 426 -4.92 18.16 1.06
N ASP A 427 -5.31 19.42 0.92
CA ASP A 427 -6.69 19.78 0.61
C ASP A 427 -7.06 19.31 -0.81
N ILE A 428 -8.27 18.77 -0.97
CA ILE A 428 -8.74 18.23 -2.25
C ILE A 428 -8.89 19.31 -3.34
N GLY A 429 -9.18 20.56 -2.96
CA GLY A 429 -9.19 21.72 -3.86
C GLY A 429 -7.79 22.08 -4.36
N VAL A 430 -6.78 21.93 -3.51
CA VAL A 430 -5.36 22.11 -3.88
C VAL A 430 -4.86 20.96 -4.76
N LEU A 431 -5.20 19.72 -4.40
CA LEU A 431 -4.78 18.51 -5.10
C LEU A 431 -5.27 18.48 -6.56
N PHE A 432 -6.52 18.92 -6.77
CA PHE A 432 -7.19 18.94 -8.07
C PHE A 432 -7.55 20.36 -8.53
N ASP A 433 -6.63 21.30 -8.32
CA ASP A 433 -6.73 22.66 -8.83
C ASP A 433 -6.78 22.63 -10.38
N THR A 434 -7.58 23.48 -11.00
CA THR A 434 -7.69 23.57 -12.47
C THR A 434 -7.26 24.93 -13.01
N ASN A 435 -6.73 25.81 -12.15
CA ASN A 435 -6.27 27.13 -12.55
C ASN A 435 -4.98 27.03 -13.37
N ASN A 436 -5.09 27.13 -14.69
CA ASN A 436 -3.96 26.96 -15.62
C ASN A 436 -2.78 27.93 -15.40
N VAL A 437 -3.00 29.10 -14.79
CA VAL A 437 -1.94 30.10 -14.54
C VAL A 437 -1.29 29.90 -13.17
N TYR A 438 -2.03 29.38 -12.19
CA TYR A 438 -1.60 29.25 -10.79
C TYR A 438 -1.77 27.83 -10.23
N TYR A 439 -1.59 26.83 -11.09
CA TYR A 439 -1.84 25.41 -10.82
C TYR A 439 -1.04 24.91 -9.61
N TRP A 440 -1.74 24.67 -8.50
CA TRP A 440 -1.14 24.28 -7.23
C TRP A 440 -0.16 23.08 -7.33
N PRO A 441 -0.53 21.94 -7.95
CA PRO A 441 0.39 20.80 -8.06
C PRO A 441 1.73 21.13 -8.73
N ALA A 442 1.74 21.95 -9.78
CA ALA A 442 3.00 22.40 -10.41
C ALA A 442 3.80 23.33 -9.49
N ARG A 443 3.14 24.23 -8.75
CA ARG A 443 3.81 25.12 -7.79
C ARG A 443 4.38 24.34 -6.60
N ILE A 444 3.68 23.32 -6.12
CA ILE A 444 4.15 22.42 -5.05
C ILE A 444 5.40 21.66 -5.52
N GLU A 445 5.40 21.11 -6.74
CA GLU A 445 6.58 20.42 -7.29
C GLU A 445 7.80 21.36 -7.38
N GLN A 446 7.61 22.62 -7.80
CA GLN A 446 8.68 23.62 -7.83
C GLN A 446 9.23 23.92 -6.42
N VAL A 447 8.37 23.99 -5.41
CA VAL A 447 8.77 24.16 -4.01
C VAL A 447 9.55 22.94 -3.51
N ILE A 448 9.15 21.74 -3.90
CA ILE A 448 9.86 20.49 -3.59
C ILE A 448 11.24 20.48 -4.24
N ASP A 449 11.34 20.83 -5.52
CA ASP A 449 12.61 20.91 -6.25
C ASP A 449 13.58 21.91 -5.59
N LEU A 450 13.09 23.10 -5.24
CA LEU A 450 13.87 24.08 -4.49
C LEU A 450 14.32 23.52 -3.13
N THR A 451 13.43 22.85 -2.40
CA THR A 451 13.75 22.24 -1.10
C THR A 451 14.82 21.15 -1.25
N GLN A 452 14.73 20.33 -2.29
CA GLN A 452 15.74 19.31 -2.61
C GLN A 452 17.07 19.93 -3.02
N LYS A 453 17.04 21.07 -3.73
CA LYS A 453 18.24 21.83 -4.08
C LYS A 453 18.97 22.35 -2.84
N ILE A 454 18.24 22.91 -1.88
CA ILE A 454 18.82 23.32 -0.58
C ILE A 454 19.38 22.13 0.20
N GLY A 455 18.70 20.98 0.17
CA GLY A 455 19.22 19.74 0.75
C GLY A 455 20.50 19.25 0.05
N GLN A 456 20.64 19.47 -1.26
CA GLN A 456 21.88 19.20 -2.00
C GLN A 456 23.02 20.11 -1.54
N ASP A 457 22.76 21.41 -1.32
CA ASP A 457 23.75 22.34 -0.79
C ASP A 457 24.23 21.91 0.60
N PHE A 458 23.31 21.46 1.47
CA PHE A 458 23.67 20.93 2.78
C PHE A 458 24.50 19.64 2.67
N TRP A 459 24.17 18.76 1.73
CA TRP A 459 24.96 17.56 1.46
C TRP A 459 26.38 17.91 0.99
N ILE A 460 26.54 18.91 0.12
CA ILE A 460 27.86 19.40 -0.34
C ILE A 460 28.65 19.96 0.85
N PHE A 461 28.02 20.75 1.71
CA PHE A 461 28.62 21.23 2.96
C PHE A 461 29.11 20.07 3.84
N ALA A 462 28.25 19.10 4.13
CA ALA A 462 28.58 17.91 4.92
C ALA A 462 29.72 17.09 4.29
N ARG A 463 29.70 16.93 2.96
CA ARG A 463 30.74 16.22 2.22
C ARG A 463 32.09 16.96 2.28
N ASN A 464 32.12 18.28 2.22
CA ASN A 464 33.36 19.04 2.34
C ASN A 464 33.92 19.01 3.77
N LEU A 465 33.05 19.03 4.79
CA LEU A 465 33.43 18.75 6.18
C LEU A 465 34.04 17.34 6.31
N GLY A 466 33.41 16.33 5.71
CA GLY A 466 33.93 14.95 5.73
C GLY A 466 35.34 14.85 5.11
N LYS A 467 35.59 15.53 3.99
CA LYS A 467 36.93 15.63 3.38
C LYS A 467 37.95 16.23 4.36
N MET A 468 37.59 17.33 5.02
CA MET A 468 38.45 18.00 6.00
C MET A 468 38.80 17.09 7.19
N ARG A 469 37.85 16.24 7.61
CA ARG A 469 38.05 15.21 8.65
C ARG A 469 38.82 13.97 8.16
N GLY A 470 39.12 13.88 6.87
CA GLY A 470 39.92 12.80 6.28
C GLY A 470 39.12 11.58 5.82
N PHE A 471 37.79 11.64 5.78
CA PHE A 471 37.00 10.58 5.17
C PHE A 471 37.28 10.49 3.66
N GLN A 472 37.25 9.26 3.13
CA GLN A 472 37.53 8.98 1.73
C GLN A 472 36.50 8.00 1.13
N LYS A 473 36.31 8.08 -0.20
CA LYS A 473 35.45 7.18 -0.99
C LYS A 473 34.08 6.94 -0.31
N ASP A 474 33.75 5.70 0.00
CA ASP A 474 32.44 5.32 0.53
C ASP A 474 32.19 5.85 1.94
N SER A 475 33.22 5.93 2.79
CA SER A 475 33.09 6.52 4.14
C SER A 475 32.74 8.00 4.11
N LEU A 476 33.19 8.72 3.07
CA LEU A 476 32.90 10.13 2.85
C LEU A 476 31.45 10.34 2.40
N THR A 477 31.00 9.53 1.45
CA THR A 477 29.61 9.53 1.00
C THR A 477 28.67 9.10 2.13
N GLY A 478 29.05 8.09 2.92
CA GLY A 478 28.31 7.63 4.09
C GLY A 478 28.14 8.73 5.14
N PHE A 479 29.23 9.43 5.48
CA PHE A 479 29.19 10.58 6.40
C PHE A 479 28.25 11.69 5.91
N ALA A 480 28.37 12.09 4.64
CA ALA A 480 27.51 13.13 4.06
C ALA A 480 26.03 12.71 3.98
N ASN A 481 25.77 11.45 3.61
CA ASN A 481 24.42 10.89 3.55
C ASN A 481 23.76 10.81 4.94
N GLN A 482 24.54 10.48 5.98
CA GLN A 482 24.03 10.43 7.36
C GLN A 482 23.55 11.81 7.82
N LEU A 483 24.38 12.84 7.63
CA LEU A 483 24.01 14.23 7.96
C LEU A 483 22.84 14.73 7.11
N SER A 484 22.85 14.45 5.80
CA SER A 484 21.76 14.83 4.90
C SER A 484 20.45 14.11 5.26
N THR A 485 20.49 12.86 5.72
CA THR A 485 19.30 12.14 6.20
C THR A 485 18.71 12.84 7.43
N GLN A 486 19.53 13.26 8.39
CA GLN A 486 19.08 14.02 9.55
C GLN A 486 18.48 15.38 9.15
N PHE A 487 19.11 16.07 8.19
CA PHE A 487 18.60 17.32 7.63
C PHE A 487 17.19 17.16 7.04
N TYR A 488 16.95 16.13 6.21
CA TYR A 488 15.63 15.87 5.65
C TYR A 488 14.62 15.40 6.70
N TYR A 489 15.07 14.64 7.71
CA TYR A 489 14.20 14.20 8.79
C TYR A 489 13.55 15.39 9.52
N GLY A 490 14.32 16.43 9.85
CA GLY A 490 13.77 17.64 10.47
C GLY A 490 12.96 18.55 9.53
N LEU A 491 13.01 18.34 8.21
CA LEU A 491 12.15 19.03 7.24
C LEU A 491 10.77 18.38 7.06
N ASN A 492 10.62 17.11 7.45
CA ASN A 492 9.40 16.36 7.17
C ASN A 492 8.15 16.97 7.80
N GLU A 493 8.17 17.21 9.11
CA GLU A 493 7.02 17.79 9.80
C GLU A 493 6.71 19.22 9.32
N PRO A 494 7.70 20.15 9.23
CA PRO A 494 7.46 21.47 8.63
C PRO A 494 6.84 21.43 7.24
N PHE A 495 7.34 20.57 6.34
CA PHE A 495 6.83 20.49 4.97
C PHE A 495 5.42 19.92 4.93
N LYS A 496 5.15 18.84 5.69
CA LYS A 496 3.81 18.24 5.80
C LYS A 496 2.80 19.26 6.34
N ASN A 497 3.18 20.05 7.35
CA ASN A 497 2.33 21.10 7.91
C ASN A 497 2.08 22.24 6.90
N TRP A 498 3.09 22.64 6.14
CA TRP A 498 2.91 23.62 5.07
C TRP A 498 1.94 23.10 4.00
N LEU A 499 2.13 21.88 3.53
CA LEU A 499 1.27 21.25 2.51
C LEU A 499 -0.19 21.13 2.98
N ALA A 500 -0.41 20.69 4.22
CA ALA A 500 -1.74 20.55 4.80
C ALA A 500 -2.45 21.89 5.08
N SER A 501 -1.70 23.00 5.07
CA SER A 501 -2.24 24.36 5.32
C SER A 501 -2.68 25.09 4.05
N LEU A 502 -2.42 24.52 2.87
CA LEU A 502 -2.78 25.12 1.59
C LEU A 502 -4.28 24.95 1.33
N THR A 503 -4.91 25.97 0.74
CA THR A 503 -6.27 25.92 0.21
C THR A 503 -6.32 26.37 -1.25
N ASP A 504 -7.39 26.04 -1.96
CA ASP A 504 -7.61 26.50 -3.33
C ASP A 504 -7.81 28.02 -3.44
N GLU A 505 -8.28 28.66 -2.37
CA GLU A 505 -8.46 30.11 -2.22
C GLU A 505 -7.15 30.88 -1.94
N ASP A 506 -6.09 30.21 -1.49
CA ASP A 506 -4.84 30.87 -1.10
C ASP A 506 -4.12 31.55 -2.27
N GLU A 507 -3.57 32.75 -2.06
CA GLU A 507 -2.56 33.28 -2.99
C GLU A 507 -1.28 32.42 -2.92
N ARG A 508 -0.84 31.92 -4.07
CA ARG A 508 0.25 30.93 -4.16
C ARG A 508 1.58 31.51 -3.65
N ASP A 509 1.95 32.69 -4.14
CA ASP A 509 3.28 33.27 -3.88
C ASP A 509 3.52 33.61 -2.40
N PRO A 510 2.57 34.21 -1.65
CA PRO A 510 2.73 34.40 -0.21
C PRO A 510 3.00 33.09 0.56
N LYS A 511 2.28 32.01 0.25
CA LYS A 511 2.48 30.69 0.89
C LYS A 511 3.83 30.08 0.54
N ILE A 512 4.27 30.23 -0.71
CA ILE A 512 5.59 29.77 -1.17
C ILE A 512 6.72 30.56 -0.49
N ILE A 513 6.60 31.90 -0.41
CA ILE A 513 7.59 32.76 0.26
C ILE A 513 7.67 32.43 1.75
N ALA A 514 6.54 32.15 2.40
CA ALA A 514 6.53 31.71 3.79
C ALA A 514 7.36 30.43 3.99
N TRP A 515 7.16 29.42 3.13
CA TRP A 515 7.98 28.20 3.15
C TRP A 515 9.46 28.49 2.87
N GLN A 516 9.78 29.28 1.84
CA GLN A 516 11.17 29.63 1.50
C GLN A 516 11.91 30.28 2.68
N ASN A 517 11.25 31.17 3.42
CA ASN A 517 11.82 31.80 4.61
C ASN A 517 12.05 30.78 5.74
N GLN A 518 11.09 29.87 5.96
CA GLN A 518 11.21 28.79 6.93
C GLN A 518 12.36 27.83 6.58
N LEU A 519 12.43 27.39 5.32
CA LEU A 519 13.49 26.53 4.79
C LEU A 519 14.87 27.17 4.95
N ARG A 520 14.99 28.47 4.64
CA ARG A 520 16.25 29.24 4.81
C ARG A 520 16.72 29.22 6.27
N ASN A 521 15.81 29.56 7.18
CA ASN A 521 16.13 29.64 8.61
C ASN A 521 16.49 28.26 9.16
N TYR A 522 15.73 27.23 8.79
CA TYR A 522 16.03 25.85 9.13
C TYR A 522 17.41 25.43 8.62
N ALA A 523 17.71 25.67 7.34
CA ALA A 523 18.97 25.29 6.73
C ALA A 523 20.16 25.93 7.43
N PHE A 524 20.06 27.22 7.75
CA PHE A 524 21.12 27.94 8.46
C PHE A 524 21.30 27.43 9.89
N ASN A 525 20.22 27.11 10.58
CA ASN A 525 20.28 26.56 11.93
C ASN A 525 20.93 25.16 11.92
N GLU A 526 20.59 24.29 10.98
CA GLU A 526 21.21 22.96 10.86
C GLU A 526 22.71 23.06 10.52
N GLY A 527 23.09 23.96 9.60
CA GLY A 527 24.51 24.23 9.34
C GLY A 527 25.22 24.76 10.59
N GLN A 528 24.59 25.66 11.36
CA GLN A 528 25.16 26.22 12.57
C GLN A 528 25.35 25.15 13.67
N LYS A 529 24.41 24.22 13.85
CA LYS A 529 24.57 23.08 14.78
C LYS A 529 25.82 22.24 14.45
N VAL A 530 26.13 22.06 13.16
CA VAL A 530 27.35 21.37 12.74
C VAL A 530 28.60 22.20 13.08
N VAL A 531 28.54 23.53 12.92
CA VAL A 531 29.62 24.44 13.34
C VAL A 531 29.82 24.40 14.86
N ASP A 532 28.75 24.41 15.65
CA ASP A 532 28.81 24.45 17.12
C ASP A 532 29.39 23.16 17.71
N THR A 533 29.30 22.05 16.98
CA THR A 533 29.89 20.73 17.35
C THR A 533 31.24 20.47 16.67
N SER A 534 31.90 21.53 16.18
CA SER A 534 33.20 21.44 15.49
C SER A 534 34.32 20.99 16.39
N SER A 535 35.19 20.15 15.84
CA SER A 535 36.47 19.79 16.45
C SER A 535 37.52 20.88 16.23
N SER A 536 38.61 20.85 17.01
CA SER A 536 39.76 21.73 16.80
C SER A 536 40.37 21.61 15.39
N ARG A 537 40.23 20.45 14.74
CA ARG A 537 40.64 20.23 13.35
C ARG A 537 39.76 21.00 12.38
N ASP A 538 38.45 21.01 12.61
CA ASP A 538 37.48 21.71 11.75
C ASP A 538 37.69 23.24 11.82
N ILE A 539 38.04 23.75 13.00
CA ILE A 539 38.36 25.17 13.24
C ILE A 539 39.69 25.57 12.59
N LYS A 540 40.74 24.77 12.77
CA LYS A 540 42.06 25.02 12.15
C LYS A 540 42.00 24.91 10.62
N GLY A 541 41.19 24.00 10.11
CA GLY A 541 41.04 23.75 8.68
C GLY A 541 42.21 23.00 8.05
N ILE A 542 42.16 22.89 6.73
CA ILE A 542 43.20 22.31 5.88
C ILE A 542 43.58 23.29 4.77
N ILE A 543 44.83 23.22 4.29
CA ILE A 543 45.24 23.95 3.08
C ILE A 543 44.86 23.10 1.87
N THR A 544 44.09 23.69 0.96
CA THR A 544 43.71 23.11 -0.32
C THR A 544 44.38 23.86 -1.46
N GLU A 545 44.23 23.38 -2.70
CA GLU A 545 44.67 24.09 -3.91
C GLU A 545 44.01 25.48 -4.08
N HIS A 546 42.89 25.72 -3.38
CA HIS A 546 42.17 27.00 -3.37
C HIS A 546 42.41 27.82 -2.10
N GLY A 547 43.40 27.46 -1.28
CA GLY A 547 43.75 28.14 -0.03
C GLY A 547 43.21 27.44 1.22
N LEU A 548 43.21 28.16 2.35
CA LEU A 548 42.73 27.67 3.63
C LEU A 548 41.23 27.39 3.58
N GLN A 549 40.83 26.17 3.94
CA GLN A 549 39.43 25.77 4.09
C GLN A 549 39.21 25.31 5.53
N ASN A 550 38.35 26.01 6.26
CA ASN A 550 37.91 25.67 7.61
C ASN A 550 36.38 25.65 7.70
N ILE A 551 35.84 25.25 8.85
CA ILE A 551 34.40 25.11 9.04
C ILE A 551 33.61 26.42 8.85
N PHE A 552 34.20 27.57 9.18
CA PHE A 552 33.54 28.87 9.02
C PHE A 552 33.41 29.24 7.54
N ILE A 553 34.46 29.01 6.74
CA ILE A 553 34.42 29.22 5.29
C ILE A 553 33.41 28.27 4.64
N LEU A 554 33.37 27.00 5.07
CA LEU A 554 32.37 26.05 4.59
C LEU A 554 30.94 26.52 4.91
N MET A 555 30.71 27.05 6.11
CA MET A 555 29.40 27.58 6.51
C MET A 555 29.00 28.81 5.69
N ASP A 556 29.92 29.73 5.42
CA ASP A 556 29.63 30.92 4.60
C ASP A 556 29.35 30.55 3.14
N GLN A 557 30.09 29.59 2.58
CA GLN A 557 29.82 29.03 1.25
C GLN A 557 28.43 28.39 1.19
N PHE A 558 28.06 27.62 2.22
CA PHE A 558 26.74 27.02 2.33
C PHE A 558 25.64 28.09 2.40
N LYS A 559 25.76 29.08 3.29
CA LYS A 559 24.79 30.20 3.38
C LYS A 559 24.67 30.96 2.06
N PHE A 560 25.78 31.17 1.36
CA PHE A 560 25.80 31.82 0.06
C PHE A 560 25.00 31.03 -0.99
N ASN A 561 25.26 29.73 -1.12
CA ASN A 561 24.56 28.86 -2.08
C ASN A 561 23.06 28.81 -1.79
N VAL A 562 22.67 28.65 -0.52
CA VAL A 562 21.25 28.63 -0.13
C VAL A 562 20.56 29.95 -0.50
N ASN A 563 21.17 31.11 -0.20
CA ASN A 563 20.59 32.39 -0.59
C ASN A 563 20.54 32.59 -2.11
N LEU A 564 21.53 32.07 -2.85
CA LEU A 564 21.57 32.15 -4.31
C LEU A 564 20.44 31.35 -4.93
N ASP A 565 20.22 30.12 -4.48
CA ASP A 565 19.20 29.25 -5.05
C ASP A 565 17.79 29.66 -4.63
N LEU A 566 17.60 30.15 -3.40
CA LEU A 566 16.33 30.78 -2.98
C LEU A 566 16.00 32.04 -3.79
N LYS A 567 16.99 32.79 -4.28
CA LYS A 567 16.75 33.95 -5.15
C LYS A 567 16.36 33.55 -6.57
N LYS A 568 16.90 32.45 -7.09
CA LYS A 568 16.56 31.93 -8.42
C LYS A 568 15.18 31.27 -8.46
N GLY A 569 14.72 30.74 -7.33
CA GLY A 569 13.40 30.13 -7.17
C GLY A 569 12.27 31.11 -6.81
N ARG A 570 12.49 32.42 -6.97
CA ARG A 570 11.46 33.46 -6.80
C ARG A 570 10.78 33.82 -8.10
#